data_AF-A0A8H6K1U0-F1
#
_entry.id   AF-A0A8H6K1U0-F1
#
_cell.length_a   1.000
_cell.length_b   1.000
_cell.length_c   1.000
_cell.angle_alpha   90.00
_cell.angle_beta   90.00
_cell.angle_gamma   90.00
#
_symmetry.space_group_name_H-M   'P 1'
#
loop_
_entity.id
_entity.type
_entity.pdbx_description
1 polymer ?
#
loop_
_entity_poly.entity_id
_entity_poly.type
_entity_poly.pdbx_seq_one_letter_code
_entity_poly.pdbx_strand_id
1 'polypeptide(L)'
;MPKVYRQVNQWSSHIQEVGDSFYVAGSALAVDEAMVRFTGRSIEKTTVPNKPTPVGYRVWVLAQSGYFLRWLWHVHGKGPYGLVPQQRPQRTQKTDDALTPTQRVVTTLLTLLPLAEYHVFLDNLFASVKLFRELRSKAIGATVTCRKDGGIDQLLVDENADEGTGIPWGQIHCIPTKDGKVNQLSWKDNALVLFLTTVYSHTDEVIRNRRRPNKSSAAARAAREVFGPDARKELPIPNSEAQFVDGSLDQGPFVVVFQASK
;
A
#
# COMPACT_ATOMS: atom_id res chain seq x y z
N MET A 1 19.49 -15.67 -9.46
CA MET A 1 18.18 -15.80 -10.13
C MET A 1 17.91 -17.26 -10.49
N PRO A 2 16.71 -17.82 -10.19
CA PRO A 2 16.26 -19.13 -10.65
C PRO A 2 16.32 -19.30 -12.18
N LYS A 3 16.40 -20.55 -12.66
CA LYS A 3 16.52 -20.87 -14.10
C LYS A 3 15.37 -20.30 -14.92
N VAL A 4 14.12 -20.45 -14.44
CA VAL A 4 12.93 -19.99 -15.15
C VAL A 4 12.95 -18.48 -15.38
N TYR A 5 13.31 -17.69 -14.36
CA TYR A 5 13.43 -16.24 -14.52
C TYR A 5 14.59 -15.85 -15.42
N ARG A 6 15.75 -16.53 -15.33
CA ARG A 6 16.90 -16.25 -16.20
C ARG A 6 16.55 -16.36 -17.69
N GLN A 7 15.71 -17.34 -18.05
CA GLN A 7 15.30 -17.57 -19.44
C GLN A 7 14.43 -16.43 -20.00
N VAL A 8 13.70 -15.72 -19.14
CA VAL A 8 12.78 -14.64 -19.55
C VAL A 8 13.24 -13.25 -19.13
N ASN A 9 14.32 -13.14 -18.35
CA ASN A 9 14.70 -11.87 -17.74
C ASN A 9 15.11 -10.83 -18.78
N GLN A 10 15.77 -11.25 -19.87
CA GLN A 10 16.12 -10.34 -20.95
C GLN A 10 14.87 -9.68 -21.56
N TRP A 11 13.83 -10.47 -21.83
CA TRP A 11 12.55 -9.97 -22.30
C TRP A 11 11.87 -9.08 -21.26
N SER A 12 11.87 -9.49 -19.99
CA SER A 12 11.30 -8.70 -18.90
C SER A 12 11.98 -7.34 -18.72
N SER A 13 13.30 -7.26 -18.87
CA SER A 13 14.04 -5.99 -18.85
C SER A 13 13.67 -5.14 -20.07
N HIS A 14 13.67 -5.75 -21.26
CA HIS A 14 13.33 -5.06 -22.50
C HIS A 14 11.90 -4.46 -22.47
N ILE A 15 10.91 -5.19 -21.95
CA ILE A 15 9.54 -4.67 -21.85
C ILE A 15 9.47 -3.47 -20.90
N GLN A 16 10.18 -3.50 -19.77
CA GLN A 16 10.24 -2.35 -18.85
C GLN A 16 10.91 -1.14 -19.48
N GLU A 17 12.04 -1.35 -20.18
CA GLU A 17 12.81 -0.29 -20.83
C GLU A 17 12.02 0.36 -21.98
N VAL A 18 11.42 -0.44 -22.87
CA VAL A 18 10.62 0.08 -23.97
C VAL A 18 9.29 0.66 -23.46
N GLY A 19 8.79 0.17 -22.32
CA GLY A 19 7.57 0.68 -21.69
C GLY A 19 7.59 2.19 -21.44
N ASP A 20 8.77 2.74 -21.12
CA ASP A 20 8.97 4.18 -20.91
C ASP A 20 8.61 5.04 -22.14
N SER A 21 8.70 4.46 -23.34
CA SER A 21 8.33 5.16 -24.59
C SER A 21 6.82 5.19 -24.84
N PHE A 22 6.05 4.32 -24.18
CA PHE A 22 4.61 4.18 -24.37
C PHE A 22 3.78 4.87 -23.29
N TYR A 23 4.36 5.17 -22.13
CA TYR A 23 3.64 5.74 -21.01
C TYR A 23 4.53 6.68 -20.17
N VAL A 24 4.11 7.94 -20.08
CA VAL A 24 4.74 8.92 -19.19
C VAL A 24 3.99 8.91 -17.87
N ALA A 25 4.63 8.37 -16.83
CA ALA A 25 4.06 8.33 -15.49
C ALA A 25 3.93 9.74 -14.89
N GLY A 26 2.85 9.95 -14.15
CA GLY A 26 2.67 11.09 -13.25
C GLY A 26 3.33 10.84 -11.88
N SER A 27 2.97 11.68 -10.91
CA SER A 27 3.54 11.64 -9.56
C SER A 27 2.87 10.62 -8.64
N ALA A 28 1.59 10.29 -8.86
CA ALA A 28 0.81 9.35 -8.06
C ALA A 28 1.02 7.91 -8.55
N LEU A 29 1.70 7.10 -7.75
CA LEU A 29 2.09 5.73 -8.11
C LEU A 29 1.61 4.73 -7.05
N ALA A 30 1.49 3.47 -7.41
CA ALA A 30 1.15 2.41 -6.47
C ALA A 30 2.11 1.23 -6.54
N VAL A 31 2.47 0.70 -5.36
CA VAL A 31 3.29 -0.51 -5.22
C VAL A 31 2.48 -1.63 -4.60
N ASP A 32 2.46 -2.77 -5.27
CA ASP A 32 1.76 -3.96 -4.82
C ASP A 32 2.38 -5.25 -5.37
N GLU A 33 1.76 -6.37 -5.04
CA GLU A 33 2.03 -7.69 -5.55
C GLU A 33 1.02 -8.11 -6.62
N ALA A 34 1.52 -8.41 -7.81
CA ALA A 34 0.71 -9.00 -8.87
C ALA A 34 0.99 -10.51 -9.02
N MET A 35 0.01 -11.21 -9.60
CA MET A 35 0.11 -12.63 -9.89
C MET A 35 0.06 -12.86 -11.40
N VAL A 36 1.15 -13.35 -11.99
CA VAL A 36 1.16 -13.82 -13.38
C VAL A 36 0.65 -15.25 -13.40
N ARG A 37 -0.59 -15.45 -13.88
CA ARG A 37 -1.25 -16.76 -13.90
C ARG A 37 -0.39 -17.81 -14.60
N PHE A 38 -0.14 -18.92 -13.93
CA PHE A 38 0.56 -20.06 -14.53
C PHE A 38 0.13 -21.37 -13.87
N THR A 39 -0.39 -22.30 -14.66
CA THR A 39 -0.93 -23.58 -14.17
C THR A 39 0.03 -24.76 -14.34
N GLY A 40 1.04 -24.63 -15.19
CA GLY A 40 2.05 -25.66 -15.45
C GLY A 40 2.94 -25.99 -14.23
N ARG A 41 3.79 -27.00 -14.33
CA ARG A 41 4.69 -27.39 -13.23
C ARG A 41 5.87 -26.42 -13.11
N SER A 42 6.01 -25.77 -11.96
CA SER A 42 7.19 -24.97 -11.64
C SER A 42 7.30 -24.78 -10.13
N ILE A 43 8.53 -24.84 -9.61
CA ILE A 43 8.87 -24.64 -8.19
C ILE A 43 8.66 -23.18 -7.78
N GLU A 44 8.83 -22.25 -8.72
CA GLU A 44 8.73 -20.81 -8.43
C GLU A 44 7.28 -20.30 -8.38
N LYS A 45 6.27 -21.18 -8.58
CA LYS A 45 4.87 -20.79 -8.40
C LYS A 45 4.57 -20.56 -6.92
N THR A 46 3.71 -19.59 -6.65
CA THR A 46 3.13 -19.34 -5.32
C THR A 46 1.62 -19.51 -5.39
N THR A 47 1.04 -19.94 -4.29
CA THR A 47 -0.41 -19.95 -4.09
C THR A 47 -0.78 -18.89 -3.07
N VAL A 48 -1.65 -17.97 -3.46
CA VAL A 48 -2.27 -16.99 -2.57
C VAL A 48 -3.77 -17.27 -2.54
N PRO A 49 -4.28 -17.86 -1.45
CA PRO A 49 -5.71 -18.14 -1.30
C PRO A 49 -6.54 -16.86 -1.43
N ASN A 50 -7.81 -17.00 -1.82
CA ASN A 50 -8.79 -15.91 -1.93
C ASN A 50 -8.50 -14.85 -3.01
N LYS A 51 -7.47 -15.03 -3.84
CA LYS A 51 -7.26 -14.21 -5.05
C LYS A 51 -8.01 -14.81 -6.26
N PRO A 52 -8.57 -13.99 -7.16
CA PRO A 52 -9.20 -14.47 -8.41
C PRO A 52 -8.26 -15.31 -9.27
N THR A 53 -6.97 -14.95 -9.28
CA THR A 53 -5.88 -15.79 -9.77
C THR A 53 -5.03 -16.24 -8.58
N PRO A 54 -5.34 -17.41 -7.98
CA PRO A 54 -4.68 -17.83 -6.75
C PRO A 54 -3.31 -18.46 -7.00
N VAL A 55 -3.03 -18.93 -8.22
CA VAL A 55 -1.81 -19.70 -8.53
C VAL A 55 -1.07 -19.11 -9.73
N GLY A 56 0.21 -18.86 -9.56
CA GLY A 56 1.07 -18.31 -10.62
C GLY A 56 2.44 -17.88 -10.11
N TYR A 57 3.12 -17.06 -10.90
CA TYR A 57 4.34 -16.37 -10.49
C TYR A 57 3.99 -15.05 -9.82
N ARG A 58 4.38 -14.89 -8.57
CA ARG A 58 4.26 -13.62 -7.86
C ARG A 58 5.33 -12.65 -8.37
N VAL A 59 4.94 -11.41 -8.58
CA VAL A 59 5.83 -10.32 -8.94
C VAL A 59 5.48 -9.10 -8.10
N TRP A 60 6.49 -8.29 -7.83
CA TRP A 60 6.33 -7.02 -7.12
C TRP A 60 6.28 -5.91 -8.15
N VAL A 61 5.27 -5.05 -8.11
CA VAL A 61 4.97 -4.13 -9.22
C VAL A 61 4.87 -2.71 -8.69
N LEU A 62 5.43 -1.77 -9.45
CA LEU A 62 5.15 -0.34 -9.38
C LEU A 62 4.34 0.04 -10.61
N ALA A 63 3.17 0.63 -10.41
CA ALA A 63 2.21 0.88 -11.48
C ALA A 63 1.43 2.18 -11.26
N GLN A 64 0.81 2.66 -12.34
CA GLN A 64 -0.08 3.81 -12.32
C GLN A 64 -1.21 3.59 -13.34
N SER A 65 -2.46 3.87 -12.95
CA SER A 65 -3.62 3.79 -13.85
C SER A 65 -3.70 2.50 -14.65
N GLY A 66 -3.30 1.39 -14.02
CA GLY A 66 -3.26 0.06 -14.59
C GLY A 66 -2.10 -0.26 -15.53
N TYR A 67 -1.17 0.67 -15.71
CA TYR A 67 0.08 0.45 -16.44
C TYR A 67 1.21 0.04 -15.49
N PHE A 68 1.87 -1.08 -15.79
CA PHE A 68 3.02 -1.56 -14.99
C PHE A 68 4.29 -0.87 -15.45
N LEU A 69 4.85 -0.01 -14.59
CA LEU A 69 6.05 0.77 -14.88
C LEU A 69 7.31 -0.07 -14.66
N ARG A 70 7.39 -0.72 -13.51
CA ARG A 70 8.54 -1.53 -13.09
C ARG A 70 8.08 -2.74 -12.31
N TRP A 71 8.84 -3.83 -12.36
CA TRP A 71 8.59 -4.99 -11.52
C TRP A 71 9.84 -5.78 -11.16
N LEU A 72 9.75 -6.47 -10.01
CA LEU A 72 10.76 -7.41 -9.52
C LEU A 72 10.18 -8.82 -9.41
N TRP A 73 11.02 -9.82 -9.67
CA TRP A 73 10.65 -11.22 -9.49
C TRP A 73 10.53 -11.58 -8.01
N HIS A 74 9.53 -12.42 -7.67
CA HIS A 74 9.48 -13.12 -6.39
C HIS A 74 10.05 -14.53 -6.53
N VAL A 75 11.03 -14.90 -5.72
CA VAL A 75 11.58 -16.26 -5.66
C VAL A 75 10.89 -17.03 -4.55
N HIS A 76 10.32 -18.19 -4.88
CA HIS A 76 9.53 -18.97 -3.94
C HIS A 76 10.37 -19.36 -2.71
N GLY A 77 9.82 -19.10 -1.52
CA GLY A 77 10.50 -19.33 -0.23
C GLY A 77 11.67 -18.40 0.08
N LYS A 78 12.05 -17.48 -0.82
CA LYS A 78 13.17 -16.53 -0.62
C LYS A 78 12.75 -15.05 -0.68
N GLY A 79 11.64 -14.73 -1.33
CA GLY A 79 11.14 -13.37 -1.43
C GLY A 79 11.65 -12.60 -2.66
N PRO A 80 11.68 -11.26 -2.62
CA PRO A 80 12.05 -10.42 -3.76
C PRO A 80 13.49 -10.65 -4.23
N TYR A 81 13.66 -10.70 -5.55
CA TYR A 81 14.96 -10.79 -6.21
C TYR A 81 15.41 -9.44 -6.76
N GLY A 82 16.73 -9.19 -6.74
CA GLY A 82 17.32 -8.01 -7.39
C GLY A 82 17.19 -6.71 -6.58
N LEU A 83 16.98 -6.81 -5.27
CA LEU A 83 16.90 -5.64 -4.40
C LEU A 83 18.21 -4.85 -4.36
N VAL A 84 18.14 -3.53 -4.51
CA VAL A 84 19.30 -2.62 -4.41
C VAL A 84 19.87 -2.68 -2.98
N PRO A 85 21.18 -2.96 -2.77
CA PRO A 85 21.77 -3.06 -1.44
C PRO A 85 21.49 -1.84 -0.57
N GLN A 86 21.08 -2.06 0.68
CA GLN A 86 20.93 -0.97 1.65
C GLN A 86 22.33 -0.60 2.19
N GLN A 87 22.65 0.70 2.22
CA GLN A 87 23.84 1.18 2.92
C GLN A 87 23.67 0.86 4.41
N ARG A 88 24.56 0.03 4.97
CA ARG A 88 24.55 -0.27 6.41
C ARG A 88 25.20 0.89 7.15
N PRO A 89 24.64 1.35 8.28
CA PRO A 89 25.37 2.19 9.22
C PRO A 89 26.68 1.50 9.65
N GLN A 90 27.70 2.27 10.00
CA GLN A 90 28.94 1.73 10.56
C GLN A 90 28.64 0.81 11.75
N ARG A 91 29.50 -0.21 11.89
CA ARG A 91 29.36 -1.46 12.69
C ARG A 91 29.12 -1.29 14.20
N THR A 92 28.91 -0.07 14.70
CA THR A 92 28.83 0.29 16.12
C THR A 92 27.41 0.50 16.65
N GLN A 93 26.36 0.42 15.83
CA GLN A 93 24.98 0.48 16.31
C GLN A 93 24.18 -0.73 15.81
N LYS A 94 23.81 -1.62 16.74
CA LYS A 94 22.69 -2.54 16.55
C LYS A 94 21.40 -1.70 16.58
N THR A 95 21.08 -0.98 15.51
CA THR A 95 19.72 -0.48 15.36
C THR A 95 18.94 -1.41 14.47
N ASP A 96 17.73 -1.72 14.91
CA ASP A 96 16.69 -2.43 14.17
C ASP A 96 16.13 -1.56 13.01
N ASP A 97 16.93 -0.62 12.47
CA ASP A 97 16.49 0.40 11.50
C ASP A 97 16.58 -0.06 10.04
N ALA A 98 17.14 -1.24 9.78
CA ALA A 98 17.22 -1.78 8.43
C ALA A 98 15.83 -2.18 7.93
N LEU A 99 15.53 -1.87 6.66
CA LEU A 99 14.27 -2.27 6.05
C LEU A 99 14.28 -3.77 5.78
N THR A 100 13.14 -4.42 5.97
CA THR A 100 12.96 -5.82 5.59
C THR A 100 13.09 -5.98 4.07
N PRO A 101 13.41 -7.19 3.56
CA PRO A 101 13.44 -7.43 2.12
C PRO A 101 12.13 -7.01 1.41
N THR A 102 10.98 -7.25 2.04
CA THR A 102 9.67 -6.83 1.52
C THR A 102 9.55 -5.32 1.43
N GLN A 103 9.94 -4.56 2.46
CA GLN A 103 9.89 -3.09 2.43
C GLN A 103 10.87 -2.50 1.40
N ARG A 104 12.05 -3.12 1.23
CA ARG A 104 13.05 -2.72 0.24
C ARG A 104 12.58 -2.88 -1.21
N VAL A 105 11.52 -3.62 -1.47
CA VAL A 105 10.86 -3.66 -2.79
C VAL A 105 10.45 -2.25 -3.20
N VAL A 106 9.77 -1.53 -2.31
CA VAL A 106 9.25 -0.18 -2.58
C VAL A 106 10.38 0.76 -2.97
N THR A 107 11.43 0.81 -2.16
CA THR A 107 12.57 1.70 -2.42
C THR A 107 13.36 1.28 -3.65
N THR A 108 13.50 -0.03 -3.91
CA THR A 108 14.16 -0.53 -5.12
C THR A 108 13.39 -0.14 -6.38
N LEU A 109 12.07 -0.37 -6.41
CA LEU A 109 11.25 -0.04 -7.58
C LEU A 109 11.29 1.46 -7.88
N LEU A 110 11.26 2.31 -6.85
CA LEU A 110 11.33 3.76 -7.02
C LEU A 110 12.69 4.23 -7.54
N THR A 111 13.79 3.57 -7.18
CA THR A 111 15.12 3.89 -7.74
C THR A 111 15.27 3.57 -9.23
N LEU A 112 14.34 2.78 -9.80
CA LEU A 112 14.33 2.45 -11.23
C LEU A 112 13.54 3.46 -12.07
N LEU A 113 12.95 4.48 -11.43
CA LEU A 113 12.29 5.59 -12.10
C LEU A 113 13.22 6.81 -12.24
N PRO A 114 12.92 7.72 -13.18
CA PRO A 114 13.57 9.02 -13.23
C PRO A 114 13.46 9.77 -11.89
N LEU A 115 14.40 10.67 -11.62
CA LEU A 115 14.33 11.52 -10.43
C LEU A 115 13.16 12.50 -10.58
N ALA A 116 12.15 12.36 -9.72
CA ALA A 116 11.01 13.27 -9.63
C ALA A 116 10.38 13.21 -8.22
N GLU A 117 9.43 14.10 -7.98
CA GLU A 117 8.59 14.06 -6.78
C GLU A 117 7.45 13.07 -6.98
N TYR A 118 7.46 12.01 -6.16
CA TYR A 118 6.46 10.96 -6.21
C TYR A 118 5.63 10.91 -4.93
N HIS A 119 4.37 10.53 -5.07
CA HIS A 119 3.50 10.10 -3.99
C HIS A 119 3.10 8.64 -4.24
N VAL A 120 3.54 7.76 -3.36
CA VAL A 120 3.30 6.32 -3.46
C VAL A 120 2.17 5.84 -2.54
N PHE A 121 1.27 5.07 -3.11
CA PHE A 121 0.24 4.31 -2.41
C PHE A 121 0.71 2.86 -2.28
N LEU A 122 0.66 2.31 -1.07
CA LEU A 122 1.22 0.99 -0.78
C LEU A 122 0.12 0.07 -0.24
N ASP A 123 0.25 -1.24 -0.47
CA ASP A 123 -0.52 -2.22 0.29
C ASP A 123 -0.05 -2.31 1.76
N ASN A 124 -0.97 -2.74 2.63
CA ASN A 124 -0.76 -3.05 4.04
C ASN A 124 0.50 -3.89 4.30
N LEU A 125 0.87 -4.78 3.38
CA LEU A 125 2.06 -5.62 3.49
C LEU A 125 3.35 -4.81 3.65
N PHE A 126 3.42 -3.62 3.06
CA PHE A 126 4.61 -2.76 3.14
C PHE A 126 4.57 -1.79 4.31
N ALA A 127 3.42 -1.69 4.99
CA ALA A 127 3.16 -0.68 6.02
C ALA A 127 4.18 -0.77 7.15
N SER A 128 4.95 0.30 7.33
CA SER A 128 5.74 0.49 8.54
C SER A 128 6.19 1.95 8.67
N VAL A 129 6.27 2.42 9.91
CA VAL A 129 6.83 3.75 10.21
C VAL A 129 8.27 3.89 9.71
N LYS A 130 9.07 2.80 9.78
CA LYS A 130 10.47 2.77 9.31
C LYS A 130 10.56 3.06 7.80
N LEU A 131 9.76 2.38 6.98
CA LEU A 131 9.70 2.62 5.53
C LEU A 131 9.26 4.06 5.24
N PHE A 132 8.24 4.56 5.93
CA PHE A 132 7.69 5.90 5.69
C PHE A 132 8.73 7.00 6.02
N ARG A 133 9.54 6.81 7.07
CA ARG A 133 10.67 7.70 7.36
C ARG A 133 11.72 7.69 6.26
N GLU A 134 12.05 6.52 5.69
CA GLU A 134 13.01 6.42 4.58
C GLU A 134 12.47 7.07 3.30
N LEU A 135 11.18 6.89 2.99
CA LEU A 135 10.57 7.56 1.84
C LEU A 135 10.55 9.08 2.03
N ARG A 136 10.20 9.56 3.22
CA ARG A 136 10.22 10.99 3.55
C ARG A 136 11.62 11.60 3.44
N SER A 137 12.68 10.88 3.85
CA SER A 137 14.05 11.39 3.73
C SER A 137 14.53 11.48 2.28
N LYS A 138 13.89 10.75 1.37
CA LYS A 138 14.10 10.82 -0.09
C LYS A 138 13.14 11.78 -0.80
N ALA A 139 12.40 12.61 -0.04
CA ALA A 139 11.36 13.50 -0.55
C ALA A 139 10.23 12.78 -1.32
N ILE A 140 9.94 11.52 -0.94
CA ILE A 140 8.85 10.74 -1.51
C ILE A 140 7.67 10.75 -0.53
N GLY A 141 6.52 11.21 -1.00
CA GLY A 141 5.26 11.12 -0.29
C GLY A 141 4.77 9.67 -0.25
N ALA A 142 4.18 9.23 0.85
CA ALA A 142 3.65 7.87 0.97
C ALA A 142 2.31 7.87 1.71
N THR A 143 1.41 6.97 1.34
CA THR A 143 0.15 6.73 2.05
C THR A 143 -0.21 5.25 1.97
N VAL A 144 -0.63 4.69 3.09
CA VAL A 144 -1.01 3.28 3.21
C VAL A 144 -2.09 3.14 4.26
N THR A 145 -3.05 2.25 4.06
CA THR A 145 -3.76 1.64 5.20
C THR A 145 -2.77 0.78 5.99
N CYS A 146 -3.02 0.50 7.26
CA CYS A 146 -2.15 -0.41 7.99
C CYS A 146 -2.91 -1.30 8.95
N ARG A 147 -2.25 -2.39 9.35
CA ARG A 147 -2.70 -3.26 10.42
C ARG A 147 -2.07 -2.81 11.74
N LYS A 148 -2.65 -3.27 12.86
CA LYS A 148 -2.19 -2.97 14.22
C LYS A 148 -0.73 -3.35 14.51
N ASP A 149 -0.17 -4.29 13.75
CA ASP A 149 1.22 -4.74 13.86
C ASP A 149 2.22 -3.89 13.05
N GLY A 150 1.77 -2.81 12.40
CA GLY A 150 2.60 -1.89 11.61
C GLY A 150 3.57 -1.01 12.41
N GLY A 151 3.67 -1.23 13.73
CA GLY A 151 4.49 -0.42 14.64
C GLY A 151 3.96 0.99 14.83
N ILE A 152 2.62 1.12 14.85
CA ILE A 152 1.92 2.39 15.04
C ILE A 152 1.67 2.66 16.53
N ASP A 153 1.25 3.89 16.86
CA ASP A 153 0.98 4.32 18.23
C ASP A 153 -0.04 3.42 18.95
N GLN A 154 0.24 3.09 20.21
CA GLN A 154 -0.56 2.15 21.00
C GLN A 154 -2.01 2.62 21.17
N LEU A 155 -2.25 3.93 21.28
CA LEU A 155 -3.60 4.46 21.40
C LEU A 155 -4.45 4.10 20.18
N LEU A 156 -3.88 4.23 18.97
CA LEU A 156 -4.58 3.88 17.73
C LEU A 156 -4.77 2.36 17.60
N VAL A 157 -3.82 1.57 18.11
CA VAL A 157 -3.94 0.10 18.18
C VAL A 157 -5.11 -0.30 19.08
N ASP A 158 -5.23 0.33 20.24
CA ASP A 158 -6.28 0.04 21.22
C ASP A 158 -7.65 0.42 20.68
N GLU A 159 -7.77 1.58 20.03
CA GLU A 159 -8.99 1.98 19.32
C GLU A 159 -9.40 0.96 18.26
N ASN A 160 -8.44 0.44 17.49
CA ASN A 160 -8.70 -0.57 16.47
C ASN A 160 -9.10 -1.91 17.07
N ALA A 161 -8.48 -2.30 18.19
CA ALA A 161 -8.81 -3.51 18.93
C ALA A 161 -10.25 -3.47 19.50
N ASP A 162 -10.70 -2.29 19.92
CA ASP A 162 -12.06 -2.04 20.40
C ASP A 162 -13.05 -1.70 19.25
N GLU A 163 -12.66 -1.91 17.99
CA GLU A 163 -13.43 -1.62 16.77
C GLU A 163 -13.93 -0.16 16.67
N GLY A 164 -13.26 0.77 17.34
CA GLY A 164 -13.65 2.16 17.48
C GLY A 164 -14.98 2.33 18.21
N THR A 165 -15.26 1.48 19.20
CA THR A 165 -16.45 1.58 20.04
C THR A 165 -16.46 2.92 20.78
N GLY A 166 -17.59 3.64 20.71
CA GLY A 166 -17.73 4.97 21.31
C GLY A 166 -17.12 6.12 20.49
N ILE A 167 -16.41 5.82 19.40
CA ILE A 167 -15.88 6.84 18.49
C ILE A 167 -16.99 7.23 17.49
N PRO A 168 -17.33 8.54 17.37
CA PRO A 168 -18.30 9.01 16.39
C PRO A 168 -17.85 8.74 14.95
N TRP A 169 -18.81 8.53 14.04
CA TRP A 169 -18.50 8.42 12.62
C TRP A 169 -17.84 9.70 12.11
N GLY A 170 -16.85 9.56 11.24
CA GLY A 170 -16.09 10.67 10.67
C GLY A 170 -14.93 11.15 11.55
N GLN A 171 -14.88 10.78 12.83
CA GLN A 171 -13.82 11.19 13.73
C GLN A 171 -12.45 10.67 13.27
N ILE A 172 -11.47 11.57 13.28
CA ILE A 172 -10.07 11.29 12.95
C ILE A 172 -9.22 11.55 14.19
N HIS A 173 -8.40 10.59 14.59
CA HIS A 173 -7.31 10.83 15.54
C HIS A 173 -5.98 10.72 14.81
N CYS A 174 -5.13 11.73 14.96
CA CYS A 174 -3.84 11.79 14.29
C CYS A 174 -2.73 11.99 15.32
N ILE A 175 -1.80 11.04 15.35
CA ILE A 175 -0.63 11.06 16.23
C ILE A 175 0.62 11.10 15.34
N PRO A 176 1.29 12.26 15.20
CA PRO A 176 2.57 12.29 14.52
C PRO A 176 3.60 11.47 15.31
N THR A 177 4.53 10.85 14.60
CA THR A 177 5.69 10.22 15.25
C THR A 177 6.49 11.25 16.04
N LYS A 178 7.30 10.83 17.02
CA LYS A 178 8.11 11.73 17.87
C LYS A 178 8.99 12.71 17.08
N ASP A 179 9.44 12.31 15.89
CA ASP A 179 10.24 13.10 14.97
C ASP A 179 9.40 13.96 14.00
N GLY A 180 8.07 13.91 14.08
CA GLY A 180 7.14 14.66 13.25
C GLY A 180 7.13 14.26 11.77
N LYS A 181 7.79 13.16 11.39
CA LYS A 181 8.00 12.81 9.98
C LYS A 181 6.89 11.97 9.36
N VAL A 182 6.11 11.26 10.19
CA VAL A 182 5.04 10.38 9.73
C VAL A 182 3.81 10.63 10.58
N ASN A 183 2.67 10.85 9.94
CA ASN A 183 1.38 10.92 10.60
C ASN A 183 0.76 9.53 10.66
N GLN A 184 0.31 9.15 11.86
CA GLN A 184 -0.39 7.91 12.14
C GLN A 184 -1.83 8.27 12.44
N LEU A 185 -2.79 7.68 11.74
CA LEU A 185 -4.19 8.07 11.86
C LEU A 185 -5.07 6.87 12.14
N SER A 186 -6.08 7.07 13.00
CA SER A 186 -7.29 6.27 13.01
C SER A 186 -8.43 7.12 12.45
N TRP A 187 -9.32 6.48 11.69
CA TRP A 187 -10.53 7.12 11.17
C TRP A 187 -11.72 6.18 11.31
N LYS A 188 -12.83 6.71 11.83
CA LYS A 188 -14.05 5.95 12.03
C LYS A 188 -14.99 6.06 10.84
N ASP A 189 -15.03 5.00 10.03
CA ASP A 189 -16.07 4.77 9.02
C ASP A 189 -17.04 3.67 9.50
N ASN A 190 -17.33 2.70 8.63
CA ASN A 190 -18.12 1.50 8.98
C ASN A 190 -17.37 0.60 9.97
N ALA A 191 -16.05 0.60 9.87
CA ALA A 191 -15.09 0.05 10.81
C ALA A 191 -14.04 1.13 11.09
N LEU A 192 -13.26 0.96 12.16
CA LEU A 192 -12.10 1.81 12.37
C LEU A 192 -11.00 1.43 11.39
N VAL A 193 -10.49 2.41 10.64
CA VAL A 193 -9.41 2.23 9.67
C VAL A 193 -8.16 2.92 10.19
N LEU A 194 -7.01 2.27 10.02
CA LEU A 194 -5.71 2.81 10.39
C LEU A 194 -4.92 3.19 9.15
N PHE A 195 -4.19 4.31 9.21
CA PHE A 195 -3.36 4.80 8.12
C PHE A 195 -2.00 5.28 8.60
N LEU A 196 -1.02 5.19 7.70
CA LEU A 196 0.21 5.97 7.77
C LEU A 196 0.26 6.89 6.55
N THR A 197 0.68 8.14 6.76
CA THR A 197 0.92 9.09 5.68
C THR A 197 2.07 10.04 6.00
N THR A 198 2.79 10.46 4.97
CA THR A 198 3.77 11.56 5.06
C THR A 198 3.29 12.84 4.36
N VAL A 199 2.08 12.81 3.80
CA VAL A 199 1.55 13.88 2.92
C VAL A 199 0.40 14.62 3.59
N TYR A 200 -0.55 13.88 4.15
CA TYR A 200 -1.82 14.45 4.64
C TYR A 200 -1.81 14.72 6.14
N SER A 201 -2.65 15.68 6.53
CA SER A 201 -2.97 16.00 7.91
C SER A 201 -4.40 15.57 8.25
N HIS A 202 -4.77 15.66 9.53
CA HIS A 202 -6.10 15.31 10.02
C HIS A 202 -7.22 16.27 9.59
N THR A 203 -6.87 17.47 9.12
CA THR A 203 -7.84 18.49 8.70
C THR A 203 -8.18 18.42 7.21
N ASP A 204 -7.46 17.60 6.45
CA ASP A 204 -7.68 17.47 5.02
C ASP A 204 -8.88 16.54 4.77
N GLU A 205 -10.02 17.11 4.41
CA GLU A 205 -11.25 16.37 4.11
C GLU A 205 -11.76 16.65 2.70
N VAL A 206 -12.46 15.66 2.13
CA VAL A 206 -13.15 15.77 0.85
C VAL A 206 -14.52 15.10 0.93
N ILE A 207 -15.50 15.68 0.25
CA ILE A 207 -16.84 15.11 0.16
C ILE A 207 -16.84 13.94 -0.82
N ARG A 208 -17.37 12.79 -0.40
CA ARG A 208 -17.57 11.61 -1.26
C ARG A 208 -18.95 11.00 -1.06
N ASN A 209 -19.50 10.46 -2.15
CA ASN A 209 -20.68 9.61 -2.10
C ASN A 209 -20.36 8.29 -1.39
N ARG A 210 -20.86 8.10 -0.18
CA ARG A 210 -20.67 6.87 0.59
C ARG A 210 -21.93 6.01 0.56
N ARG A 211 -21.76 4.69 0.71
CA ARG A 211 -22.85 3.72 0.78
C ARG A 211 -23.10 3.35 2.23
N ARG A 212 -24.38 3.32 2.61
CA ARG A 212 -24.81 2.86 3.94
C ARG A 212 -24.37 1.42 4.19
N PRO A 213 -23.86 1.08 5.39
CA PRO A 213 -23.51 -0.29 5.75
C PRO A 213 -24.71 -1.23 5.69
N ASN A 214 -24.53 -2.38 5.04
CA ASN A 214 -25.55 -3.43 5.05
C ASN A 214 -25.64 -4.13 6.42
N LYS A 215 -24.52 -4.27 7.13
CA LYS A 215 -24.44 -5.00 8.41
C LYS A 215 -24.83 -4.09 9.59
N SER A 216 -25.52 -4.64 10.57
CA SER A 216 -25.86 -3.98 11.84
C SER A 216 -24.88 -4.33 12.98
N SER A 217 -23.61 -4.59 12.65
CA SER A 217 -22.59 -4.86 13.68
C SER A 217 -22.43 -3.63 14.59
N ALA A 218 -21.93 -3.84 15.81
CA ALA A 218 -21.65 -2.76 16.75
C ALA A 218 -20.75 -1.70 16.13
N ALA A 219 -19.71 -2.11 15.39
CA ALA A 219 -18.81 -1.23 14.65
C ALA A 219 -19.53 -0.31 13.65
N ALA A 220 -20.57 -0.81 12.97
CA ALA A 220 -21.28 -0.10 11.89
C ALA A 220 -22.44 0.77 12.39
N ARG A 221 -22.75 0.76 13.69
CA ARG A 221 -23.89 1.49 14.27
C ARG A 221 -23.74 3.00 14.07
N ALA A 222 -22.57 3.56 14.44
CA ALA A 222 -22.27 4.98 14.30
C ALA A 222 -22.42 5.46 12.85
N ALA A 223 -21.92 4.68 11.88
CA ALA A 223 -22.12 4.96 10.47
C ALA A 223 -23.60 4.98 10.10
N ARG A 224 -24.37 3.95 10.48
CA ARG A 224 -25.80 3.85 10.13
C ARG A 224 -26.65 4.97 10.71
N GLU A 225 -26.30 5.50 11.88
CA GLU A 225 -26.94 6.68 12.46
C GLU A 225 -26.75 7.92 11.57
N VAL A 226 -25.52 8.15 11.09
CA VAL A 226 -25.21 9.24 10.15
C VAL A 226 -25.96 9.12 8.82
N PHE A 227 -26.11 7.90 8.29
CA PHE A 227 -26.87 7.65 7.06
C PHE A 227 -28.39 7.77 7.26
N GLY A 228 -28.91 7.52 8.47
CA GLY A 228 -30.35 7.50 8.71
C GLY A 228 -31.08 6.51 7.78
N PRO A 229 -32.15 6.91 7.09
CA PRO A 229 -32.85 6.04 6.13
C PRO A 229 -32.10 5.91 4.78
N ASP A 230 -31.19 6.82 4.47
CA ASP A 230 -30.62 6.96 3.12
C ASP A 230 -29.65 5.82 2.78
N ALA A 231 -29.81 5.24 1.58
CA ALA A 231 -28.90 4.19 1.12
C ALA A 231 -27.50 4.73 0.75
N ARG A 232 -27.42 6.02 0.41
CA ARG A 232 -26.19 6.73 0.03
C ARG A 232 -26.25 8.16 0.56
N LYS A 233 -25.10 8.72 0.89
CA LYS A 233 -24.99 10.10 1.40
C LYS A 233 -23.66 10.71 1.01
N GLU A 234 -23.66 11.99 0.68
CA GLU A 234 -22.44 12.79 0.53
C GLU A 234 -21.91 13.09 1.93
N LEU A 235 -20.71 12.60 2.23
CA LEU A 235 -20.11 12.74 3.55
C LEU A 235 -18.65 13.19 3.45
N PRO A 236 -18.16 14.00 4.40
CA PRO A 236 -16.75 14.35 4.48
C PRO A 236 -15.94 13.13 4.92
N ILE A 237 -14.90 12.81 4.17
CA ILE A 237 -13.94 11.76 4.52
C ILE A 237 -12.52 12.33 4.48
N PRO A 238 -11.55 11.72 5.20
CA PRO A 238 -10.17 12.13 5.12
C PRO A 238 -9.68 12.10 3.68
N ASN A 239 -8.98 13.14 3.23
CA ASN A 239 -8.40 13.18 1.90
C ASN A 239 -7.36 12.06 1.73
N SER A 240 -6.67 11.66 2.79
CA SER A 240 -5.78 10.49 2.76
C SER A 240 -6.50 9.21 2.35
N GLU A 241 -7.72 8.98 2.83
CA GLU A 241 -8.54 7.84 2.43
C GLU A 241 -9.03 8.00 0.98
N ALA A 242 -9.56 9.17 0.63
CA ALA A 242 -10.05 9.42 -0.72
C ALA A 242 -8.98 9.19 -1.79
N GLN A 243 -7.77 9.68 -1.52
CA GLN A 243 -6.62 9.55 -2.42
C GLN A 243 -6.06 8.13 -2.42
N PHE A 244 -6.08 7.43 -1.28
CA PHE A 244 -5.72 6.02 -1.22
C PHE A 244 -6.66 5.15 -2.07
N VAL A 245 -7.97 5.40 -1.99
CA VAL A 245 -8.96 4.71 -2.82
C VAL A 245 -8.73 4.96 -4.31
N ASP A 246 -8.47 6.21 -4.71
CA ASP A 246 -8.26 6.55 -6.12
C ASP A 246 -6.91 6.06 -6.66
N GLY A 247 -5.88 6.07 -5.82
CA GLY A 247 -4.49 5.82 -6.20
C GLY A 247 -4.01 4.38 -6.04
N SER A 248 -4.64 3.57 -5.20
CA SER A 248 -4.27 2.16 -5.01
C SER A 248 -4.67 1.28 -6.20
N LEU A 249 -3.89 0.22 -6.46
CA LEU A 249 -4.14 -0.70 -7.58
C LEU A 249 -5.43 -1.51 -7.43
N ASP A 250 -5.94 -1.64 -6.22
CA ASP A 250 -7.08 -2.51 -5.89
C ASP A 250 -8.41 -1.80 -5.69
N GLN A 251 -8.36 -0.51 -5.44
CA GLN A 251 -9.56 0.29 -5.17
C GLN A 251 -9.82 1.34 -6.26
N GLY A 252 -8.83 1.62 -7.12
CA GLY A 252 -8.94 2.57 -8.23
C GLY A 252 -9.74 2.06 -9.44
N PRO A 253 -10.15 2.94 -10.36
CA PRO A 253 -10.97 2.59 -11.54
C PRO A 253 -10.22 1.76 -12.60
N PHE A 254 -8.91 1.58 -12.46
CA PHE A 254 -8.04 0.89 -13.42
C PHE A 254 -7.56 -0.46 -12.89
N VAL A 255 -8.50 -1.25 -12.36
CA VAL A 255 -8.27 -2.63 -11.95
C VAL A 255 -7.71 -3.42 -13.15
N VAL A 256 -6.39 -3.62 -13.15
CA VAL A 256 -5.71 -4.42 -14.17
C VAL A 256 -6.22 -5.86 -14.05
N VAL A 257 -6.30 -6.54 -15.20
CA VAL A 257 -6.58 -7.98 -15.33
C VAL A 257 -5.51 -8.88 -14.65
N PHE A 258 -4.65 -8.30 -13.81
CA PHE A 258 -3.79 -8.95 -12.82
C PHE A 258 -4.09 -8.33 -11.45
N GLN A 259 -5.28 -8.61 -10.90
CA GLN A 259 -5.78 -7.97 -9.67
C GLN A 259 -4.81 -8.15 -8.49
N ALA A 260 -4.46 -7.03 -7.85
CA ALA A 260 -3.71 -6.95 -6.62
C ALA A 260 -4.63 -7.28 -5.40
N SER A 261 -4.17 -7.15 -4.15
CA SER A 261 -4.87 -7.63 -2.96
C SER A 261 -5.92 -6.69 -2.35
N LYS A 262 -7.11 -7.22 -2.06
CA LYS A 262 -7.97 -6.72 -0.97
C LYS A 262 -7.59 -7.33 0.37
#